data_AF-A0A4V1XCE5-F1
#
_entry.id   AF-A0A4V1XCE5-F1
#
_cell.length_a   1.000
_cell.length_b   1.000
_cell.length_c   1.000
_cell.angle_alpha   90.00
_cell.angle_beta   90.00
_cell.angle_gamma   90.00
#
_symmetry.space_group_name_H-M   'P 1'
#
loop_
_entity.id
_entity.type
_entity.pdbx_description
1 polymer ?
#
loop_
_entity_poly.entity_id
_entity_poly.type
_entity_poly.pdbx_seq_one_letter_code
_entity_poly.pdbx_strand_id
1 'polypeptide(L)'
;MATESPTQQDPIVKALQEFTTCDVSDALCKLGQPHGGFLPGLTMWSPQRQDGPTKIVGPAYTVKYMPLDDPAPKHPTHYIDSVPKGAVVFVSCPPGTPNAVYGGLMSMRARARGAIGSVIDGRFRDLQEQRELGYPIFARDVGTAPPAPLLKVAGVDVPLRVKSGQDDKDGTLVRPGDYVVADLNGVVVLPPDLAERALPLMRKQVDADDRMAVEIKKGMGFSEASRLFRGTESYQYMASVQSEETANSLRGTFARLKDNSQAVSRRNAQVAKQSDAIIWTCPPGAINEILSENGMREAVQHKIVVSVAAGVARHQTETILYGDPVTEENTKDRAWVVRALPNIAASLGASATGIEISDPKPPEKKIKVVSSNYSPASRRSQTFPRL
;
A
#
# COMPACT_ATOMS: atom_id res chain seq x y z
N MET A 1 3.02 -45.74 -15.98
CA MET A 1 2.39 -44.41 -15.92
C MET A 1 2.55 -43.90 -14.50
N ALA A 2 3.49 -42.98 -14.26
CA ALA A 2 3.62 -42.34 -12.96
C ALA A 2 2.48 -41.33 -12.83
N THR A 3 1.66 -41.49 -11.79
CA THR A 3 0.61 -40.54 -11.42
C THR A 3 1.28 -39.24 -11.00
N GLU A 4 1.21 -38.22 -11.86
CA GLU A 4 1.62 -36.86 -11.50
C GLU A 4 0.76 -36.38 -10.32
N SER A 5 1.39 -36.15 -9.18
CA SER A 5 0.78 -35.45 -8.04
C SER A 5 0.18 -34.12 -8.53
N PRO A 6 -1.00 -33.70 -8.05
CA PRO A 6 -1.59 -32.42 -8.46
C PRO A 6 -0.59 -31.32 -8.14
N THR A 7 -0.04 -30.69 -9.18
CA THR A 7 0.94 -29.60 -9.04
C THR A 7 0.24 -28.50 -8.28
N GLN A 8 0.59 -28.32 -7.00
CA GLN A 8 -0.02 -27.31 -6.15
C GLN A 8 0.26 -25.95 -6.78
N GLN A 9 -0.80 -25.30 -7.26
CA GLN A 9 -0.70 -23.99 -7.89
C GLN A 9 -0.06 -23.01 -6.91
N ASP A 10 0.95 -22.27 -7.38
CA ASP A 10 1.66 -21.29 -6.58
C ASP A 10 0.66 -20.34 -5.88
N PRO A 11 0.69 -20.25 -4.53
CA PRO A 11 -0.28 -19.45 -3.78
C PRO A 11 -0.20 -17.96 -4.10
N ILE A 12 0.98 -17.44 -4.45
CA ILE A 12 1.15 -16.03 -4.83
C ILE A 12 0.51 -15.79 -6.19
N VAL A 13 0.74 -16.66 -7.17
CA VAL A 13 0.08 -16.59 -8.48
C VAL A 13 -1.45 -16.61 -8.31
N LYS A 14 -1.96 -17.50 -7.44
CA LYS A 14 -3.39 -17.57 -7.14
C LYS A 14 -3.91 -16.26 -6.55
N ALA A 15 -3.22 -15.68 -5.58
CA ALA A 15 -3.63 -14.41 -4.96
C ALA A 15 -3.60 -13.23 -5.94
N LEU A 16 -2.58 -13.16 -6.79
CA LEU A 16 -2.43 -12.11 -7.82
C LEU A 16 -3.54 -12.15 -8.89
N GLN A 17 -4.28 -13.26 -9.04
CA GLN A 17 -5.45 -13.31 -9.93
C GLN A 17 -6.55 -12.32 -9.54
N GLU A 18 -6.62 -11.89 -8.28
CA GLU A 18 -7.65 -10.96 -7.79
C GLU A 18 -7.29 -9.48 -8.03
N PHE A 19 -6.05 -9.17 -8.40
CA PHE A 19 -5.54 -7.78 -8.45
C PHE A 19 -5.20 -7.34 -9.87
N THR A 20 -5.57 -6.13 -10.27
CA THR A 20 -5.18 -5.54 -11.56
C THR A 20 -3.69 -5.22 -11.59
N THR A 21 -3.15 -4.95 -12.78
CA THR A 21 -1.78 -4.42 -12.91
C THR A 21 -1.61 -3.11 -12.14
N CYS A 22 -2.62 -2.23 -12.11
CA CYS A 22 -2.60 -0.98 -11.36
C CYS A 22 -2.47 -1.21 -9.85
N ASP A 23 -3.21 -2.17 -9.28
CA ASP A 23 -3.11 -2.51 -7.85
C ASP A 23 -1.70 -2.99 -7.48
N VAL A 24 -1.10 -3.80 -8.37
CA VAL A 24 0.28 -4.28 -8.20
C VAL A 24 1.27 -3.12 -8.24
N SER A 25 1.13 -2.21 -9.20
CA SER A 25 1.98 -1.04 -9.33
C SER A 25 1.89 -0.10 -8.13
N ASP A 26 0.68 0.20 -7.65
CA ASP A 26 0.48 1.05 -6.48
C ASP A 26 1.13 0.45 -5.20
N ALA A 27 0.99 -0.87 -5.01
CA ALA A 27 1.66 -1.57 -3.92
C ALA A 27 3.19 -1.49 -4.04
N LEU A 28 3.75 -1.69 -5.23
CA LEU A 28 5.18 -1.57 -5.49
C LEU A 28 5.70 -0.14 -5.27
N CYS A 29 4.94 0.89 -5.67
CA CYS A 29 5.26 2.29 -5.37
C CYS A 29 5.35 2.54 -3.86
N LYS A 30 4.42 1.98 -3.06
CA LYS A 30 4.48 2.05 -1.59
C LYS A 30 5.66 1.29 -0.99
N LEU A 31 6.20 0.31 -1.69
CA LEU A 31 7.41 -0.43 -1.31
C LEU A 31 8.70 0.22 -1.81
N GLY A 32 8.63 1.43 -2.37
CA GLY A 32 9.79 2.20 -2.83
C GLY A 32 10.23 1.90 -4.26
N GLN A 33 9.41 1.22 -5.06
CA GLN A 33 9.64 1.05 -6.50
C GLN A 33 8.93 2.19 -7.26
N PRO A 34 9.63 3.26 -7.65
CA PRO A 34 8.99 4.50 -8.12
C PRO A 34 8.13 4.33 -9.38
N HIS A 35 8.42 3.32 -10.20
CA HIS A 35 7.68 3.01 -11.44
C HIS A 35 6.69 1.86 -11.28
N GLY A 36 6.49 1.34 -10.06
CA GLY A 36 5.50 0.30 -9.80
C GLY A 36 5.72 -0.99 -10.59
N GLY A 37 6.95 -1.29 -10.99
CA GLY A 37 7.27 -2.47 -11.83
C GLY A 37 6.68 -2.43 -13.25
N PHE A 38 6.12 -1.30 -13.69
CA PHE A 38 5.47 -1.17 -14.98
C PHE A 38 6.48 -1.20 -16.13
N LEU A 39 6.15 -1.94 -17.20
CA LEU A 39 6.92 -2.05 -18.42
C LEU A 39 6.19 -1.34 -19.58
N PRO A 40 6.50 -0.07 -19.87
CA PRO A 40 5.73 0.73 -20.81
C PRO A 40 5.92 0.30 -22.27
N GLY A 41 4.88 0.51 -23.06
CA GLY A 41 4.84 0.21 -24.49
C GLY A 41 4.56 -1.26 -24.83
N LEU A 42 4.32 -2.11 -23.83
CA LEU A 42 3.83 -3.47 -24.05
C LEU A 42 2.31 -3.47 -23.98
N THR A 43 1.65 -3.76 -25.10
CA THR A 43 0.19 -3.75 -25.22
C THR A 43 -0.34 -5.11 -25.67
N MET A 44 -1.59 -5.41 -25.35
CA MET A 44 -2.24 -6.65 -25.73
C MET A 44 -2.65 -6.66 -27.20
N TRP A 45 -2.20 -7.68 -27.93
CA TRP A 45 -2.52 -7.88 -29.35
C TRP A 45 -3.46 -9.05 -29.62
N SER A 46 -3.39 -10.07 -28.75
CA SER A 46 -4.16 -11.31 -28.80
C SER A 46 -4.64 -11.64 -27.37
N PRO A 47 -5.86 -12.19 -27.18
CA PRO A 47 -6.81 -12.67 -28.21
C PRO A 47 -7.54 -11.55 -28.96
N GLN A 48 -7.61 -10.35 -28.39
CA GLN A 48 -8.13 -9.14 -29.03
C GLN A 48 -7.16 -7.99 -28.76
N ARG A 49 -7.16 -6.96 -29.61
CA ARG A 49 -6.26 -5.82 -29.42
C ARG A 49 -6.86 -4.86 -28.39
N GLN A 50 -6.23 -4.78 -27.22
CA GLN A 50 -6.63 -3.88 -26.12
C GLN A 50 -8.13 -3.95 -25.79
N ASP A 51 -8.72 -5.15 -25.81
CA ASP A 51 -10.13 -5.37 -25.48
C ASP A 51 -10.36 -6.74 -24.81
N GLY A 52 -11.46 -6.85 -24.07
CA GLY A 52 -11.87 -8.06 -23.35
C GLY A 52 -11.21 -8.26 -21.99
N PRO A 53 -11.56 -9.34 -21.28
CA PRO A 53 -11.17 -9.57 -19.89
C PRO A 53 -9.82 -10.30 -19.73
N THR A 54 -9.00 -10.30 -20.78
CA THR A 54 -7.77 -11.12 -20.79
C THR A 54 -6.79 -10.61 -19.74
N LYS A 55 -6.33 -11.53 -18.90
CA LYS A 55 -5.32 -11.31 -17.88
C LYS A 55 -4.40 -12.51 -17.79
N ILE A 56 -3.10 -12.27 -17.65
CA ILE A 56 -2.10 -13.30 -17.40
C ILE A 56 -1.35 -12.99 -16.10
N VAL A 57 -1.11 -14.04 -15.31
CA VAL A 57 -0.36 -13.98 -14.05
C VAL A 57 0.47 -15.25 -13.91
N GLY A 58 1.79 -15.12 -13.96
CA GLY A 58 2.68 -16.28 -13.81
C GLY A 58 4.15 -15.90 -13.73
N PRO A 59 5.02 -16.85 -13.37
CA PRO A 59 6.46 -16.62 -13.31
C PRO A 59 7.04 -16.38 -14.71
N ALA A 60 7.99 -15.45 -14.82
CA ALA A 60 8.70 -15.15 -16.05
C ALA A 60 9.63 -16.32 -16.43
N TYR A 61 9.45 -16.84 -17.64
CA TYR A 61 10.43 -17.67 -18.33
C TYR A 61 11.14 -16.78 -19.36
N THR A 62 12.37 -16.38 -19.08
CA THR A 62 13.03 -15.30 -19.81
C THR A 62 13.88 -15.81 -20.98
N VAL A 63 13.84 -15.10 -22.10
CA VAL A 63 14.57 -15.42 -23.33
C VAL A 63 15.24 -14.16 -23.87
N LYS A 64 16.55 -14.22 -24.08
CA LYS A 64 17.37 -13.11 -24.55
C LYS A 64 17.82 -13.33 -25.98
N TYR A 65 17.37 -12.46 -26.89
CA TYR A 65 17.97 -12.32 -28.22
C TYR A 65 19.13 -11.32 -28.20
N MET A 66 20.14 -11.58 -29.03
CA MET A 66 21.27 -10.70 -29.28
C MET A 66 21.58 -10.67 -30.77
N PRO A 67 22.26 -9.62 -31.27
CA PRO A 67 22.82 -9.58 -32.63
C PRO A 67 23.70 -10.81 -32.94
N LEU A 68 23.77 -11.21 -34.22
CA LEU A 68 24.59 -12.36 -34.62
C LEU A 68 26.08 -12.16 -34.34
N ASP A 69 26.57 -10.92 -34.46
CA ASP A 69 27.95 -10.50 -34.24
C ASP A 69 28.32 -10.33 -32.75
N ASP A 70 27.35 -10.41 -31.84
CA ASP A 70 27.62 -10.46 -30.40
C ASP A 70 28.45 -11.72 -30.06
N PRO A 71 29.48 -11.64 -29.19
CA PRO A 71 30.34 -12.79 -28.91
C PRO A 71 29.65 -13.92 -28.12
N ALA A 72 28.49 -13.69 -27.52
CA ALA A 72 27.79 -14.72 -26.75
C ALA A 72 27.43 -15.93 -27.64
N PRO A 73 27.59 -17.17 -27.14
CA PRO A 73 27.23 -18.36 -27.89
C PRO A 73 25.73 -18.41 -28.14
N LYS A 74 25.35 -18.99 -29.28
CA LYS A 74 23.94 -19.31 -29.55
C LYS A 74 23.49 -20.40 -28.57
N HIS A 75 22.31 -20.22 -27.98
CA HIS A 75 21.67 -21.24 -27.15
C HIS A 75 21.52 -22.55 -27.95
N PRO A 76 21.90 -23.71 -27.40
CA PRO A 76 22.08 -24.94 -28.18
C PRO A 76 20.78 -25.55 -28.69
N THR A 77 19.67 -25.31 -28.00
CA THR A 77 18.34 -25.83 -28.36
C THR A 77 17.33 -24.71 -28.53
N HIS A 78 16.17 -25.03 -29.11
CA HIS A 78 15.09 -24.07 -29.21
C HIS A 78 14.42 -23.86 -27.84
N TYR A 79 14.44 -22.62 -27.32
CA TYR A 79 13.95 -22.29 -25.98
C TYR A 79 12.50 -22.75 -25.73
N ILE A 80 11.66 -22.67 -26.76
CA ILE A 80 10.22 -22.94 -26.65
C ILE A 80 9.89 -24.36 -26.16
N ASP A 81 10.80 -25.32 -26.32
CA ASP A 81 10.61 -26.69 -25.87
C ASP A 81 10.78 -26.88 -24.36
N SER A 82 11.42 -25.93 -23.69
CA SER A 82 11.73 -25.99 -22.26
C SER A 82 10.79 -25.12 -21.41
N VAL A 83 9.78 -24.49 -22.01
CA VAL A 83 8.84 -23.60 -21.28
C VAL A 83 8.15 -24.37 -20.14
N PRO A 84 8.23 -23.88 -18.88
CA PRO A 84 7.52 -24.48 -17.76
C PRO A 84 6.00 -24.28 -17.85
N LYS A 85 5.24 -25.25 -17.34
CA LYS A 85 3.78 -25.11 -17.19
C LYS A 85 3.46 -23.95 -16.26
N GLY A 86 2.49 -23.11 -16.63
CA GLY A 86 2.07 -21.94 -15.86
C GLY A 86 2.92 -20.68 -16.07
N ALA A 87 4.04 -20.76 -16.79
CA ALA A 87 4.93 -19.62 -16.99
C ALA A 87 4.39 -18.61 -18.03
N VAL A 88 4.88 -17.39 -17.92
CA VAL A 88 4.79 -16.35 -18.96
C VAL A 88 6.09 -16.35 -19.74
N VAL A 89 6.03 -16.62 -21.05
CA VAL A 89 7.23 -16.55 -21.90
C VAL A 89 7.58 -15.09 -22.12
N PHE A 90 8.72 -14.65 -21.59
CA PHE A 90 9.18 -13.27 -21.67
C PHE A 90 10.38 -13.18 -22.62
N VAL A 91 10.18 -12.64 -23.82
CA VAL A 91 11.24 -12.50 -24.83
C VAL A 91 11.68 -11.05 -24.91
N SER A 92 12.99 -10.80 -24.86
CA SER A 92 13.57 -9.47 -25.10
C SER A 92 14.61 -9.52 -26.20
N CYS A 93 14.65 -8.44 -26.99
CA CYS A 93 15.58 -8.25 -28.09
C CYS A 93 16.17 -6.82 -28.03
N PRO A 94 17.27 -6.53 -28.74
CA PRO A 94 17.83 -5.19 -28.80
C PRO A 94 16.79 -4.15 -29.24
N PRO A 95 16.72 -2.97 -28.60
CA PRO A 95 15.81 -1.90 -29.01
C PRO A 95 15.99 -1.52 -30.49
N GLY A 96 14.88 -1.25 -31.19
CA GLY A 96 14.91 -0.88 -32.60
C GLY A 96 15.07 -2.05 -33.58
N THR A 97 15.11 -3.30 -33.09
CA THR A 97 15.10 -4.49 -33.95
C THR A 97 13.86 -4.47 -34.88
N PRO A 98 14.02 -4.49 -36.22
CA PRO A 98 12.88 -4.45 -37.13
C PRO A 98 12.16 -5.80 -37.27
N ASN A 99 12.88 -6.92 -37.06
CA ASN A 99 12.38 -8.28 -37.26
C ASN A 99 11.57 -8.78 -36.06
N ALA A 100 10.61 -9.67 -36.33
CA ALA A 100 9.85 -10.33 -35.29
C ALA A 100 10.70 -11.45 -34.64
N VAL A 101 10.73 -11.50 -33.30
CA VAL A 101 11.47 -12.51 -32.52
C VAL A 101 10.58 -13.66 -32.03
N TYR A 102 9.28 -13.60 -32.34
CA TYR A 102 8.27 -14.53 -31.89
C TYR A 102 7.15 -14.66 -32.94
N GLY A 103 6.52 -15.82 -33.05
CA GLY A 103 5.51 -16.10 -34.09
C GLY A 103 4.57 -17.25 -33.72
N GLY A 104 3.69 -17.63 -34.66
CA GLY A 104 2.57 -18.54 -34.44
C GLY A 104 2.95 -19.92 -33.88
N LEU A 105 3.90 -20.60 -34.54
CA LEU A 105 4.42 -21.91 -34.10
C LEU A 105 4.96 -21.87 -32.66
N MET A 106 5.54 -20.74 -32.24
CA MET A 106 6.07 -20.60 -30.88
C MET A 106 4.94 -20.59 -29.86
N SER A 107 3.83 -19.94 -30.18
CA SER A 107 2.65 -19.89 -29.31
C SER A 107 1.90 -21.20 -29.26
N MET A 108 1.79 -21.90 -30.38
CA MET A 108 1.25 -23.26 -30.40
C MET A 108 2.03 -24.16 -29.44
N ARG A 109 3.37 -24.11 -29.50
CA ARG A 109 4.22 -24.92 -28.63
C ARG A 109 4.18 -24.47 -27.17
N ALA A 110 4.23 -23.17 -26.90
CA ALA A 110 4.11 -22.62 -25.54
C ALA A 110 2.78 -23.03 -24.89
N ARG A 111 1.67 -22.89 -25.62
CA ARG A 111 0.34 -23.32 -25.17
C ARG A 111 0.30 -24.82 -24.90
N ALA A 112 0.85 -25.65 -25.80
CA ALA A 112 0.91 -27.10 -25.62
C ALA A 112 1.75 -27.50 -24.38
N ARG A 113 2.72 -26.68 -23.99
CA ARG A 113 3.51 -26.82 -22.75
C ARG A 113 2.81 -26.29 -21.50
N GLY A 114 1.67 -25.63 -21.65
CA GLY A 114 0.88 -25.06 -20.56
C GLY A 114 1.32 -23.67 -20.13
N ALA A 115 2.04 -22.92 -20.98
CA ALA A 115 2.27 -21.49 -20.76
C ALA A 115 0.93 -20.73 -20.79
N ILE A 116 0.84 -19.65 -20.02
CA ILE A 116 -0.41 -18.88 -19.89
C ILE A 116 -0.49 -17.68 -20.85
N GLY A 117 0.62 -17.33 -21.49
CA GLY A 117 0.75 -16.17 -22.38
C GLY A 117 2.21 -15.82 -22.63
N SER A 118 2.44 -14.86 -23.53
CA SER A 118 3.80 -14.36 -23.81
C SER A 118 3.86 -12.83 -23.78
N VAL A 119 4.99 -12.32 -23.31
CA VAL A 119 5.35 -10.90 -23.33
C VAL A 119 6.60 -10.73 -24.21
N ILE A 120 6.51 -9.88 -25.23
CA ILE A 120 7.56 -9.68 -26.23
C ILE A 120 8.02 -8.22 -26.19
N ASP A 121 9.16 -7.99 -25.55
CA ASP A 121 9.95 -6.76 -25.59
C ASP A 121 10.63 -6.63 -26.96
N GLY A 122 9.80 -6.40 -27.98
CA GLY A 122 10.14 -6.41 -29.39
C GLY A 122 8.92 -6.63 -30.27
N ARG A 123 9.17 -7.11 -31.50
CA ARG A 123 8.12 -7.44 -32.47
C ARG A 123 7.79 -8.93 -32.45
N PHE A 124 6.54 -9.26 -32.72
CA PHE A 124 6.09 -10.62 -33.04
C PHE A 124 5.37 -10.63 -34.40
N ARG A 125 5.13 -11.82 -34.95
CA ARG A 125 4.42 -12.01 -36.21
C ARG A 125 3.30 -13.05 -36.08
N ASP A 126 2.58 -13.28 -37.18
CA ASP A 126 1.49 -14.25 -37.28
C ASP A 126 0.28 -13.90 -36.38
N LEU A 127 -0.06 -12.61 -36.26
CA LEU A 127 -1.10 -12.11 -35.35
C LEU A 127 -2.45 -12.82 -35.48
N GLN A 128 -2.90 -13.10 -36.70
CA GLN A 128 -4.18 -13.79 -36.90
C GLN A 128 -4.16 -15.21 -36.32
N GLU A 129 -3.06 -15.94 -36.50
CA GLU A 129 -2.85 -17.27 -35.91
C GLU A 129 -2.85 -17.22 -34.38
N GLN A 130 -2.24 -16.18 -33.78
CA GLN A 130 -2.28 -15.95 -32.33
C GLN A 130 -3.71 -15.81 -31.80
N ARG A 131 -4.53 -15.03 -32.52
CA ARG A 131 -5.92 -14.76 -32.15
C ARG A 131 -6.81 -15.99 -32.30
N GLU A 132 -6.63 -16.73 -33.38
CA GLU A 132 -7.32 -18.01 -33.62
C GLU A 132 -6.95 -19.04 -32.55
N LEU A 133 -5.71 -19.03 -32.07
CA LEU A 133 -5.27 -19.85 -30.95
C LEU A 133 -5.87 -19.41 -29.61
N GLY A 134 -6.39 -18.17 -29.52
CA GLY A 134 -6.86 -17.56 -28.28
C GLY A 134 -5.74 -17.33 -27.26
N TYR A 135 -4.49 -17.30 -27.70
CA TYR A 135 -3.32 -17.26 -26.81
C TYR A 135 -2.92 -15.81 -26.50
N PRO A 136 -2.81 -15.41 -25.22
CA PRO A 136 -2.49 -14.03 -24.87
C PRO A 136 -1.09 -13.62 -25.31
N ILE A 137 -1.01 -12.50 -26.04
CA ILE A 137 0.26 -11.88 -26.45
C ILE A 137 0.25 -10.40 -26.10
N PHE A 138 1.24 -10.01 -25.31
CA PHE A 138 1.60 -8.62 -25.06
C PHE A 138 2.91 -8.32 -25.77
N ALA A 139 2.97 -7.26 -26.57
CA ALA A 139 4.16 -6.95 -27.34
C ALA A 139 4.28 -5.45 -27.61
N ARG A 140 5.48 -5.02 -28.04
CA ARG A 140 5.68 -3.64 -28.48
C ARG A 140 4.98 -3.35 -29.80
N ASP A 141 5.11 -4.26 -30.76
CA ASP A 141 4.59 -4.06 -32.12
C ASP A 141 4.52 -5.38 -32.89
N VAL A 142 3.95 -5.34 -34.09
CA VAL A 142 3.94 -6.45 -35.06
C VAL A 142 5.08 -6.31 -36.09
N GLY A 143 5.50 -7.44 -36.65
CA GLY A 143 6.48 -7.51 -37.73
C GLY A 143 6.21 -8.70 -38.65
N THR A 144 7.04 -8.87 -39.68
CA THR A 144 6.87 -9.93 -40.70
C THR A 144 8.12 -10.79 -40.85
N ALA A 145 9.29 -10.17 -40.91
CA ALA A 145 10.56 -10.84 -41.11
C ALA A 145 10.98 -11.68 -39.88
N PRO A 146 11.51 -12.90 -40.08
CA PRO A 146 11.99 -13.76 -38.99
C PRO A 146 13.29 -13.22 -38.37
N PRO A 147 13.69 -13.65 -37.16
CA PRO A 147 14.84 -13.07 -36.48
C PRO A 147 16.19 -13.61 -36.99
N ALA A 148 16.21 -14.80 -37.60
CA ALA A 148 17.41 -15.56 -37.93
C ALA A 148 18.48 -14.80 -38.76
N PRO A 149 18.15 -13.88 -39.68
CA PRO A 149 19.17 -13.13 -40.41
C PRO A 149 19.93 -12.09 -39.59
N LEU A 150 19.39 -11.67 -38.43
CA LEU A 150 19.95 -10.56 -37.63
C LEU A 150 20.28 -10.96 -36.19
N LEU A 151 19.57 -11.94 -35.64
CA LEU A 151 19.62 -12.24 -34.22
C LEU A 151 19.77 -13.74 -33.95
N LYS A 152 20.33 -14.04 -32.78
CA LYS A 152 20.37 -15.36 -32.16
C LYS A 152 19.84 -15.29 -30.72
N VAL A 153 19.30 -16.40 -30.23
CA VAL A 153 19.02 -16.56 -28.80
C VAL A 153 20.35 -16.77 -28.10
N ALA A 154 20.72 -15.85 -27.21
CA ALA A 154 21.98 -15.89 -26.45
C ALA A 154 21.79 -16.44 -25.03
N GLY A 155 20.55 -16.47 -24.51
CA GLY A 155 20.28 -16.97 -23.17
C GLY A 155 18.80 -17.29 -22.95
N VAL A 156 18.59 -18.25 -22.06
CA VAL A 156 17.30 -18.72 -21.54
C VAL A 156 17.44 -18.75 -20.03
N ASP A 157 16.41 -18.35 -19.30
CA ASP A 157 16.44 -18.19 -17.84
C ASP A 157 17.61 -17.30 -17.39
N VAL A 158 17.80 -16.19 -18.10
CA VAL A 158 18.76 -15.14 -17.77
C VAL A 158 18.05 -13.82 -17.48
N PRO A 159 18.60 -12.94 -16.62
CA PRO A 159 18.01 -11.62 -16.39
C PRO A 159 17.96 -10.78 -17.68
N LEU A 160 16.83 -10.11 -17.90
CA LEU A 160 16.57 -9.20 -19.01
C LEU A 160 16.48 -7.76 -18.49
N ARG A 161 16.99 -6.80 -19.27
CA ARG A 161 16.87 -5.37 -18.96
C ARG A 161 15.99 -4.71 -19.99
N VAL A 162 14.73 -4.48 -19.61
CA VAL A 162 13.68 -3.93 -20.47
C VAL A 162 13.69 -2.42 -20.35
N LYS A 163 13.91 -1.73 -21.46
CA LYS A 163 13.96 -0.26 -21.49
C LYS A 163 12.59 0.34 -21.77
N SER A 164 12.25 1.40 -21.06
CA SER A 164 11.00 2.14 -21.23
C SER A 164 11.03 3.11 -22.42
N GLY A 165 12.23 3.47 -22.89
CA GLY A 165 12.46 4.40 -23.99
C GLY A 165 13.96 4.49 -24.31
N GLN A 166 14.31 5.34 -25.28
CA GLN A 166 15.72 5.52 -25.68
C GLN A 166 16.59 6.12 -24.56
N ASP A 167 16.01 7.00 -23.74
CA ASP A 167 16.71 7.70 -22.66
C ASP A 167 16.72 6.93 -21.32
N ASP A 168 16.00 5.81 -21.24
CA ASP A 168 15.98 4.94 -20.06
C ASP A 168 17.27 4.12 -20.00
N LYS A 169 18.30 4.69 -19.34
CA LYS A 169 19.62 4.07 -19.19
C LYS A 169 19.58 2.85 -18.28
N ASP A 170 18.76 2.92 -17.24
CA ASP A 170 18.72 1.90 -16.20
C ASP A 170 17.82 0.74 -16.61
N GLY A 171 16.65 1.00 -17.19
CA GLY A 171 15.68 -0.03 -17.54
C GLY A 171 15.16 -0.82 -16.34
N THR A 172 14.09 -1.56 -16.54
CA THR A 172 13.56 -2.47 -15.54
C THR A 172 14.22 -3.84 -15.69
N LEU A 173 14.70 -4.40 -14.59
CA LEU A 173 15.26 -5.76 -14.55
C LEU A 173 14.11 -6.76 -14.41
N VAL A 174 14.05 -7.72 -15.34
CA VAL A 174 13.14 -8.86 -15.29
C VAL A 174 13.98 -10.12 -15.11
N ARG A 175 13.83 -10.81 -13.99
CA ARG A 175 14.54 -12.04 -13.66
C ARG A 175 13.68 -13.26 -13.98
N PRO A 176 14.30 -14.41 -14.26
CA PRO A 176 13.57 -15.68 -14.28
C PRO A 176 12.84 -15.88 -12.95
N GLY A 177 11.56 -16.25 -13.03
CA GLY A 177 10.71 -16.46 -11.86
C GLY A 177 10.05 -15.21 -11.27
N ASP A 178 10.37 -13.99 -11.74
CA ASP A 178 9.59 -12.81 -11.34
C ASP A 178 8.12 -12.96 -11.78
N TYR A 179 7.18 -12.50 -10.96
CA TYR A 179 5.77 -12.59 -11.30
C TYR A 179 5.43 -11.53 -12.34
N VAL A 180 4.99 -11.98 -13.51
CA VAL A 180 4.47 -11.11 -14.56
C VAL A 180 2.96 -11.06 -14.42
N VAL A 181 2.42 -9.85 -14.25
CA VAL A 181 0.99 -9.57 -14.28
C VAL A 181 0.73 -8.70 -15.50
N ALA A 182 -0.18 -9.11 -16.38
CA ALA A 182 -0.57 -8.28 -17.52
C ALA A 182 -2.07 -8.31 -17.77
N ASP A 183 -2.62 -7.14 -18.03
CA ASP A 183 -4.02 -6.89 -18.39
C ASP A 183 -4.08 -5.71 -19.37
N LEU A 184 -5.27 -5.14 -19.63
CA LEU A 184 -5.46 -4.05 -20.60
C LEU A 184 -4.58 -2.81 -20.34
N ASN A 185 -4.13 -2.58 -19.11
CA ASN A 185 -3.30 -1.42 -18.79
C ASN A 185 -1.81 -1.65 -19.15
N GLY A 186 -1.41 -2.90 -19.42
CA GLY A 186 -0.07 -3.27 -19.86
C GLY A 186 0.53 -4.39 -19.03
N VAL A 187 1.84 -4.33 -18.80
CA VAL A 187 2.61 -5.39 -18.13
C VAL A 187 3.32 -4.82 -16.92
N VAL A 188 3.23 -5.53 -15.79
CA VAL A 188 3.92 -5.24 -14.53
C VAL A 188 4.73 -6.46 -14.11
N VAL A 189 5.93 -6.20 -13.59
CA VAL A 189 6.81 -7.23 -13.03
C VAL A 189 6.91 -7.03 -11.51
N LEU A 190 6.61 -8.07 -10.77
CA LEU A 190 6.66 -8.13 -9.31
C LEU A 190 7.75 -9.15 -8.88
N PRO A 191 8.88 -8.67 -8.32
CA PRO A 191 9.90 -9.55 -7.77
C PRO A 191 9.36 -10.43 -6.63
N PRO A 192 9.75 -11.72 -6.52
CA PRO A 192 9.24 -12.63 -5.50
C PRO A 192 9.50 -12.15 -4.07
N ASP A 193 10.63 -11.49 -3.84
CA ASP A 193 11.01 -10.91 -2.54
C ASP A 193 10.12 -9.75 -2.08
N LEU A 194 9.37 -9.15 -3.01
CA LEU A 194 8.40 -8.09 -2.71
C LEU A 194 6.96 -8.61 -2.65
N ALA A 195 6.67 -9.78 -3.20
CA ALA A 195 5.31 -10.28 -3.37
C ALA A 195 4.55 -10.44 -2.04
N GLU A 196 5.16 -11.05 -1.03
CA GLU A 196 4.54 -11.24 0.28
C GLU A 196 4.21 -9.91 0.99
N ARG A 197 5.04 -8.89 0.76
CA ARG A 197 4.82 -7.54 1.31
C ARG A 197 3.79 -6.74 0.51
N ALA A 198 3.72 -6.99 -0.80
CA ALA A 198 2.83 -6.27 -1.70
C ALA A 198 1.38 -6.73 -1.58
N LEU A 199 1.12 -8.04 -1.44
CA LEU A 199 -0.25 -8.60 -1.39
C LEU A 199 -1.16 -7.96 -0.31
N PRO A 200 -0.73 -7.79 0.96
CA PRO A 200 -1.55 -7.10 1.97
C PRO A 200 -1.81 -5.63 1.63
N LEU A 201 -0.84 -4.96 0.98
CA LEU A 201 -1.00 -3.58 0.54
C LEU A 201 -2.02 -3.49 -0.59
N MET A 202 -1.98 -4.40 -1.57
CA MET A 202 -2.96 -4.47 -2.65
C MET A 202 -4.38 -4.64 -2.08
N ARG A 203 -4.59 -5.61 -1.17
CA ARG A 203 -5.90 -5.83 -0.54
C ARG A 203 -6.42 -4.56 0.15
N LYS A 204 -5.60 -3.94 1.00
CA LYS A 204 -5.98 -2.71 1.72
C LYS A 204 -6.33 -1.56 0.78
N GLN A 205 -5.65 -1.47 -0.36
CA GLN A 205 -5.88 -0.43 -1.37
C GLN A 205 -7.19 -0.66 -2.11
N VAL A 206 -7.42 -1.87 -2.62
CA VAL A 206 -8.67 -2.24 -3.29
C VAL A 206 -9.86 -1.99 -2.35
N ASP A 207 -9.79 -2.44 -1.09
CA ASP A 207 -10.86 -2.22 -0.11
C ASP A 207 -11.11 -0.72 0.18
N ALA A 208 -10.08 0.13 0.12
CA ALA A 208 -10.24 1.58 0.27
C ALA A 208 -10.88 2.20 -0.99
N ASP A 209 -10.44 1.79 -2.16
CA ASP A 209 -10.88 2.30 -3.46
C ASP A 209 -12.32 1.94 -3.75
N ASP A 210 -12.74 0.72 -3.42
CA ASP A 210 -14.14 0.28 -3.55
C ASP A 210 -15.07 1.13 -2.67
N ARG A 211 -14.68 1.41 -1.43
CA ARG A 211 -15.44 2.28 -0.52
C ARG A 211 -15.48 3.72 -1.00
N MET A 212 -14.35 4.25 -1.49
CA MET A 212 -14.29 5.57 -2.12
C MET A 212 -15.22 5.66 -3.32
N ALA A 213 -15.18 4.67 -4.21
CA ALA A 213 -15.99 4.64 -5.42
C ALA A 213 -17.48 4.69 -5.10
N VAL A 214 -17.93 3.99 -4.05
CA VAL A 214 -19.32 4.04 -3.58
C VAL A 214 -19.72 5.45 -3.13
N GLU A 215 -18.92 6.12 -2.30
CA GLU A 215 -19.26 7.45 -1.79
C GLU A 215 -19.12 8.55 -2.85
N ILE A 216 -18.13 8.43 -3.74
CA ILE A 216 -17.97 9.35 -4.89
C ILE A 216 -19.20 9.25 -5.81
N LYS A 217 -19.72 8.03 -6.07
CA LYS A 217 -20.97 7.84 -6.84
C LYS A 217 -22.19 8.47 -6.16
N LYS A 218 -22.18 8.65 -4.84
CA LYS A 218 -23.23 9.36 -4.08
C LYS A 218 -23.04 10.88 -4.05
N GLY A 219 -21.97 11.40 -4.66
CA GLY A 219 -21.68 12.83 -4.75
C GLY A 219 -20.64 13.35 -3.76
N MET A 220 -20.00 12.50 -2.95
CA MET A 220 -18.87 12.91 -2.11
C MET A 220 -17.69 13.35 -2.98
N GLY A 221 -17.01 14.44 -2.58
CA GLY A 221 -15.81 14.91 -3.29
C GLY A 221 -14.64 13.94 -3.16
N PHE A 222 -13.82 13.80 -4.21
CA PHE A 222 -12.66 12.89 -4.21
C PHE A 222 -11.70 13.13 -3.05
N SER A 223 -11.37 14.39 -2.73
CA SER A 223 -10.45 14.73 -1.64
C SER A 223 -10.99 14.34 -0.27
N GLU A 224 -12.31 14.41 -0.09
CA GLU A 224 -12.99 13.98 1.14
C GLU A 224 -12.97 12.45 1.24
N ALA A 225 -13.38 11.76 0.19
CA ALA A 225 -13.35 10.29 0.13
C ALA A 225 -11.93 9.74 0.35
N SER A 226 -10.93 10.32 -0.31
CA SER A 226 -9.52 9.94 -0.14
C SER A 226 -9.05 10.10 1.30
N ARG A 227 -9.42 11.20 1.97
CA ARG A 227 -9.10 11.42 3.38
C ARG A 227 -9.74 10.37 4.29
N LEU A 228 -11.00 10.04 4.03
CA LEU A 228 -11.78 9.07 4.83
C LEU A 228 -11.29 7.62 4.66
N PHE A 229 -10.87 7.24 3.45
CA PHE A 229 -10.65 5.83 3.13
C PHE A 229 -9.20 5.45 2.80
N ARG A 230 -8.41 6.36 2.18
CA ARG A 230 -6.99 6.16 1.86
C ARG A 230 -6.03 6.80 2.85
N GLY A 231 -6.47 7.86 3.53
CA GLY A 231 -5.65 8.60 4.49
C GLY A 231 -5.10 7.67 5.57
N THR A 232 -3.78 7.67 5.75
CA THR A 232 -3.21 7.39 7.06
C THR A 232 -3.65 8.55 7.94
N GLU A 233 -4.46 8.30 8.97
CA GLU A 233 -4.95 9.32 9.91
C GLU A 233 -3.84 10.34 10.21
N SER A 234 -3.89 11.52 9.58
CA SER A 234 -2.90 12.58 9.83
C SER A 234 -3.38 13.31 11.06
N TYR A 235 -2.99 12.81 12.22
CA TYR A 235 -3.27 13.46 13.48
C TYR A 235 -2.47 14.77 13.53
N GLN A 236 -3.17 15.90 13.64
CA GLN A 236 -2.53 17.13 14.06
C GLN A 236 -2.45 17.12 15.58
N TYR A 237 -1.25 17.19 16.13
CA TYR A 237 -1.05 17.23 17.57
C TYR A 237 -0.86 18.66 18.04
N MET A 238 -1.69 19.09 18.97
CA MET A 238 -1.42 20.29 19.76
C MET A 238 -0.86 19.85 21.11
N ALA A 239 -0.02 20.66 21.76
CA ALA A 239 0.49 20.37 23.10
C ALA A 239 0.52 21.66 23.93
N SER A 240 -0.07 21.63 25.12
CA SER A 240 0.05 22.71 26.10
C SER A 240 0.93 22.24 27.24
N VAL A 241 2.01 22.97 27.53
CA VAL A 241 3.01 22.60 28.54
C VAL A 241 3.29 23.73 29.52
N GLN A 242 3.94 23.42 30.63
CA GLN A 242 4.14 24.38 31.72
C GLN A 242 5.17 25.48 31.41
N SER A 243 6.19 25.20 30.61
CA SER A 243 7.29 26.13 30.31
C SER A 243 7.50 26.32 28.80
N GLU A 244 7.94 27.52 28.41
CA GLU A 244 8.26 27.85 27.01
C GLU A 244 9.45 27.03 26.49
N GLU A 245 10.39 26.69 27.38
CA GLU A 245 11.49 25.78 27.08
C GLU A 245 11.01 24.39 26.65
N THR A 246 10.03 23.82 27.38
CA THR A 246 9.41 22.55 27.01
C THR A 246 8.66 22.67 25.68
N ALA A 247 7.96 23.78 25.46
CA ALA A 247 7.24 24.02 24.21
C ALA A 247 8.20 24.09 23.01
N ASN A 248 9.36 24.76 23.16
CA ASN A 248 10.42 24.79 22.15
C ASN A 248 10.98 23.40 21.83
N SER A 249 11.28 22.60 22.86
CA SER A 249 11.76 21.23 22.70
C SER A 249 10.75 20.35 21.94
N LEU A 250 9.46 20.48 22.27
CA LEU A 250 8.39 19.78 21.56
C LEU A 250 8.23 20.26 20.11
N ARG A 251 8.35 21.57 19.83
CA ARG A 251 8.34 22.08 18.45
C ARG A 251 9.43 21.43 17.58
N GLY A 252 10.62 21.21 18.13
CA GLY A 252 11.69 20.48 17.44
C GLY A 252 11.36 18.99 17.18
N THR A 253 10.60 18.37 18.09
CA THR A 253 10.10 16.99 17.91
C THR A 253 9.00 16.94 16.86
N PHE A 254 8.04 17.87 16.93
CA PHE A 254 6.93 18.00 15.99
C PHE A 254 7.36 18.37 14.58
N ALA A 255 8.41 19.17 14.40
CA ALA A 255 8.93 19.49 13.06
C ALA A 255 9.40 18.26 12.27
N ARG A 256 9.67 17.12 12.95
CA ARG A 256 10.05 15.85 12.31
C ARG A 256 8.83 15.02 11.90
N LEU A 257 7.68 15.29 12.50
CA LEU A 257 6.38 14.77 12.11
C LEU A 257 5.90 15.71 10.98
N LYS A 258 5.65 15.20 9.78
CA LYS A 258 5.30 16.03 8.60
C LYS A 258 3.84 16.50 8.67
N ASP A 259 3.47 17.13 9.78
CA ASP A 259 2.11 17.51 10.15
C ASP A 259 2.14 18.87 10.86
N ASN A 260 1.06 19.66 10.74
CA ASN A 260 0.95 21.03 11.27
C ASN A 260 0.86 21.09 12.82
N SER A 261 1.55 20.18 13.52
CA SER A 261 1.52 20.00 14.97
C SER A 261 2.15 21.20 15.70
N GLN A 262 1.59 21.60 16.84
CA GLN A 262 1.93 22.83 17.56
C GLN A 262 2.18 22.56 19.05
N ALA A 263 3.16 23.24 19.65
CA ALA A 263 3.33 23.27 21.10
C ALA A 263 3.32 24.70 21.62
N VAL A 264 2.61 24.93 22.72
CA VAL A 264 2.41 26.24 23.37
C VAL A 264 2.57 26.12 24.89
N SER A 265 2.97 27.21 25.53
CA SER A 265 3.14 27.26 26.99
C SER A 265 1.91 27.86 27.68
N ARG A 266 1.38 27.19 28.71
CA ARG A 266 0.29 27.64 29.59
C ARG A 266 -0.96 28.17 28.86
N ARG A 267 -1.43 27.42 27.87
CA ARG A 267 -2.64 27.74 27.09
C ARG A 267 -3.60 26.54 27.08
N ASN A 268 -3.97 26.00 28.25
CA ASN A 268 -4.64 24.70 28.29
C ASN A 268 -6.05 24.78 27.72
N ALA A 269 -6.86 25.77 28.13
CA ALA A 269 -8.23 25.93 27.64
C ALA A 269 -8.27 26.24 26.13
N GLN A 270 -7.31 27.03 25.63
CA GLN A 270 -7.21 27.34 24.20
C GLN A 270 -6.90 26.08 23.36
N VAL A 271 -5.93 25.27 23.80
CA VAL A 271 -5.58 24.01 23.13
C VAL A 271 -6.74 23.02 23.22
N ALA A 272 -7.35 22.88 24.39
CA ALA A 272 -8.53 22.03 24.59
C ALA A 272 -9.67 22.42 23.65
N LYS A 273 -9.93 23.73 23.46
CA LYS A 273 -10.99 24.24 22.58
C LYS A 273 -10.76 23.85 21.13
N GLN A 274 -9.51 23.86 20.67
CA GLN A 274 -9.16 23.50 19.29
C GLN A 274 -9.08 21.99 19.06
N SER A 275 -8.94 21.18 20.10
CA SER A 275 -8.80 19.73 19.99
C SER A 275 -10.14 19.01 19.94
N ASP A 276 -10.23 17.86 19.28
CA ASP A 276 -11.45 17.03 19.23
C ASP A 276 -11.42 15.89 20.27
N ALA A 277 -10.21 15.43 20.61
CA ALA A 277 -9.94 14.54 21.72
C ALA A 277 -8.77 15.10 22.55
N ILE A 278 -8.81 14.87 23.86
CA ILE A 278 -7.88 15.48 24.80
C ILE A 278 -7.19 14.38 25.58
N ILE A 279 -5.86 14.33 25.52
CA ILE A 279 -5.05 13.51 26.44
C ILE A 279 -4.47 14.45 27.49
N TRP A 280 -4.84 14.18 28.72
CA TRP A 280 -4.43 14.95 29.87
C TRP A 280 -3.38 14.18 30.67
N THR A 281 -2.33 14.87 31.11
CA THR A 281 -1.36 14.34 32.06
C THR A 281 -0.76 15.47 32.87
N CYS A 282 -0.90 15.39 34.19
CA CYS A 282 -0.28 16.32 35.12
C CYS A 282 0.08 15.60 36.42
N PRO A 283 0.94 16.19 37.26
CA PRO A 283 1.08 15.79 38.65
C PRO A 283 -0.26 15.90 39.39
N PRO A 284 -0.57 15.00 40.35
CA PRO A 284 -1.88 14.99 41.03
C PRO A 284 -2.23 16.33 41.68
N GLY A 285 -1.26 17.06 42.22
CA GLY A 285 -1.47 18.35 42.86
C GLY A 285 -1.83 19.51 41.92
N ALA A 286 -1.60 19.37 40.61
CA ALA A 286 -1.87 20.41 39.62
C ALA A 286 -3.27 20.32 39.01
N ILE A 287 -4.03 19.26 39.30
CA ILE A 287 -5.30 18.99 38.60
C ILE A 287 -6.34 20.09 38.79
N ASN A 288 -6.49 20.56 40.02
CA ASN A 288 -7.47 21.60 40.35
C ASN A 288 -7.15 22.90 39.63
N GLU A 289 -5.87 23.30 39.60
CA GLU A 289 -5.43 24.52 38.91
C GLU A 289 -5.73 24.46 37.42
N ILE A 290 -5.42 23.34 36.76
CA ILE A 290 -5.58 23.22 35.30
C ILE A 290 -7.06 23.06 34.90
N LEU A 291 -7.83 22.21 35.61
CA LEU A 291 -9.25 22.01 35.26
C LEU A 291 -10.13 23.21 35.61
N SER A 292 -9.72 24.02 36.58
CA SER A 292 -10.43 25.26 36.96
C SER A 292 -9.99 26.46 36.12
N GLU A 293 -9.13 26.28 35.11
CA GLU A 293 -8.75 27.35 34.18
C GLU A 293 -9.99 27.91 33.48
N ASN A 294 -10.10 29.25 33.43
CA ASN A 294 -11.22 29.92 32.78
C ASN A 294 -11.42 29.43 31.34
N GLY A 295 -12.62 28.98 31.02
CA GLY A 295 -12.97 28.45 29.69
C GLY A 295 -12.68 26.97 29.48
N MET A 296 -12.07 26.28 30.46
CA MET A 296 -11.73 24.85 30.34
C MET A 296 -12.99 23.98 30.24
N ARG A 297 -13.99 24.24 31.09
CA ARG A 297 -15.26 23.49 31.11
C ARG A 297 -15.94 23.49 29.74
N GLU A 298 -16.06 24.67 29.13
CA GLU A 298 -16.66 24.87 27.81
C GLU A 298 -15.77 24.26 26.72
N ALA A 299 -14.44 24.33 26.88
CA ALA A 299 -13.49 23.81 25.91
C ALA A 299 -13.53 22.28 25.78
N VAL A 300 -13.84 21.56 26.86
CA VAL A 300 -13.92 20.09 26.90
C VAL A 300 -15.32 19.52 26.68
N GLN A 301 -16.34 20.39 26.63
CA GLN A 301 -17.74 19.98 26.50
C GLN A 301 -17.96 19.11 25.25
N HIS A 302 -18.70 18.02 25.41
CA HIS A 302 -18.96 17.01 24.38
C HIS A 302 -17.71 16.32 23.81
N LYS A 303 -16.49 16.55 24.32
CA LYS A 303 -15.27 15.90 23.84
C LYS A 303 -14.95 14.66 24.68
N ILE A 304 -14.01 13.85 24.21
CA ILE A 304 -13.43 12.78 25.02
C ILE A 304 -12.16 13.28 25.69
N VAL A 305 -12.07 13.07 27.00
CA VAL A 305 -10.92 13.43 27.84
C VAL A 305 -10.33 12.15 28.40
N VAL A 306 -9.12 11.81 27.97
CA VAL A 306 -8.34 10.69 28.46
C VAL A 306 -7.43 11.19 29.56
N SER A 307 -7.76 10.88 30.81
CA SER A 307 -6.94 11.25 31.96
C SER A 307 -5.90 10.17 32.24
N VAL A 308 -4.62 10.55 32.14
CA VAL A 308 -3.46 9.74 32.54
C VAL A 308 -2.92 10.20 33.90
N ALA A 309 -3.62 11.10 34.61
CA ALA A 309 -3.15 11.58 35.91
C ALA A 309 -3.15 10.45 36.95
N ALA A 310 -1.97 10.17 37.49
CA ALA A 310 -1.79 9.17 38.54
C ALA A 310 -2.64 9.54 39.77
N GLY A 311 -3.28 8.54 40.39
CA GLY A 311 -4.03 8.75 41.64
C GLY A 311 -5.31 9.58 41.55
N VAL A 312 -5.67 10.10 40.36
CA VAL A 312 -6.92 10.83 40.16
C VAL A 312 -7.98 9.88 39.62
N ALA A 313 -9.12 9.79 40.31
CA ALA A 313 -10.28 9.06 39.86
C ALA A 313 -11.17 9.91 38.92
N ARG A 314 -11.91 9.25 38.04
CA ARG A 314 -12.82 9.90 37.08
C ARG A 314 -13.79 10.88 37.75
N HIS A 315 -14.48 10.44 38.80
CA HIS A 315 -15.46 11.27 39.51
C HIS A 315 -14.82 12.54 40.07
N GLN A 316 -13.55 12.51 40.49
CA GLN A 316 -12.84 13.72 40.95
C GLN A 316 -12.66 14.71 39.80
N THR A 317 -12.26 14.24 38.62
CA THR A 317 -12.15 15.09 37.42
C THR A 317 -13.51 15.70 37.04
N GLU A 318 -14.57 14.91 37.06
CA GLU A 318 -15.93 15.37 36.75
C GLU A 318 -16.43 16.39 37.79
N THR A 319 -16.24 16.12 39.08
CA THR A 319 -16.58 17.04 40.16
C THR A 319 -15.83 18.37 40.04
N ILE A 320 -14.55 18.36 39.65
CA ILE A 320 -13.79 19.60 39.46
C ILE A 320 -14.33 20.41 38.27
N LEU A 321 -14.67 19.75 37.16
CA LEU A 321 -15.17 20.42 35.95
C LEU A 321 -16.62 20.91 36.09
N TYR A 322 -17.47 20.15 36.78
CA TYR A 322 -18.93 20.34 36.73
C TYR A 322 -19.60 20.53 38.10
N GLY A 323 -18.90 20.21 39.20
CA GLY A 323 -19.42 20.26 40.57
C GLY A 323 -19.93 18.91 41.11
N ASP A 324 -20.19 17.95 40.22
CA ASP A 324 -20.75 16.62 40.51
C ASP A 324 -20.31 15.58 39.45
N PRO A 325 -20.38 14.27 39.76
CA PRO A 325 -20.08 13.21 38.79
C PRO A 325 -21.04 13.18 37.59
N VAL A 326 -20.59 12.62 36.47
CA VAL A 326 -21.43 12.42 35.28
C VAL A 326 -22.32 11.18 35.48
N THR A 327 -23.63 11.36 35.24
CA THR A 327 -24.67 10.32 35.25
C THR A 327 -25.39 10.32 33.89
N GLU A 328 -26.22 9.30 33.61
CA GLU A 328 -27.02 9.24 32.36
C GLU A 328 -27.88 10.51 32.14
N GLU A 329 -28.41 11.07 33.22
CA GLU A 329 -29.34 12.19 33.21
C GLU A 329 -28.66 13.55 32.93
N ASN A 330 -27.35 13.67 33.17
CA ASN A 330 -26.64 14.95 33.10
C ASN A 330 -25.56 15.02 32.00
N THR A 331 -25.56 14.08 31.05
CA THR A 331 -24.55 13.95 29.98
C THR A 331 -24.54 15.06 28.93
N LYS A 332 -25.68 15.75 28.74
CA LYS A 332 -25.92 16.63 27.57
C LYS A 332 -24.81 17.66 27.34
N ASP A 333 -24.29 18.25 28.41
CA ASP A 333 -23.32 19.36 28.38
C ASP A 333 -22.02 19.03 29.11
N ARG A 334 -21.59 17.76 29.05
CA ARG A 334 -20.39 17.27 29.73
C ARG A 334 -19.39 16.61 28.80
N ALA A 335 -18.15 16.56 29.24
CA ALA A 335 -17.08 15.79 28.63
C ALA A 335 -17.23 14.31 28.97
N TRP A 336 -16.73 13.46 28.09
CA TRP A 336 -16.61 12.02 28.33
C TRP A 336 -15.22 11.75 28.90
N VAL A 337 -15.14 11.64 30.23
CA VAL A 337 -13.87 11.37 30.92
C VAL A 337 -13.63 9.87 30.98
N VAL A 338 -12.50 9.42 30.47
CA VAL A 338 -12.00 8.05 30.59
C VAL A 338 -10.63 8.05 31.26
N ARG A 339 -10.32 7.01 32.03
CA ARG A 339 -9.04 6.90 32.72
C ARG A 339 -8.13 5.95 31.96
N ALA A 340 -6.92 6.41 31.65
CA ALA A 340 -5.85 5.57 31.13
C ALA A 340 -4.90 5.24 32.27
N LEU A 341 -4.76 3.95 32.58
CA LEU A 341 -3.89 3.43 33.62
C LEU A 341 -2.63 2.83 32.98
N PRO A 342 -1.52 3.59 32.88
CA PRO A 342 -0.26 3.04 32.44
C PRO A 342 0.24 2.05 33.50
N ASN A 343 0.63 0.85 33.11
CA ASN A 343 1.27 -0.11 34.00
C ASN A 343 2.81 0.01 33.94
N ILE A 344 3.52 -0.66 34.85
CA ILE A 344 4.99 -0.61 34.96
C ILE A 344 5.70 -1.03 33.66
N ALA A 345 5.09 -1.89 32.83
CA ALA A 345 5.69 -2.29 31.56
C ALA A 345 5.58 -1.19 30.46
N ALA A 346 4.77 -0.15 30.68
CA ALA A 346 4.60 0.97 29.73
C ALA A 346 5.84 1.88 29.68
N SER A 347 6.56 2.01 30.79
CA SER A 347 7.85 2.73 30.84
C SER A 347 8.98 2.01 30.09
N LEU A 348 8.85 0.68 29.88
CA LEU A 348 9.79 -0.16 29.14
C LEU A 348 9.39 -0.40 27.67
N GLY A 349 8.31 0.25 27.20
CA GLY A 349 7.88 0.19 25.80
C GLY A 349 7.22 -1.12 25.36
N ALA A 350 6.79 -1.95 26.32
CA ALA A 350 6.30 -3.32 26.11
C ALA A 350 4.88 -3.58 26.66
N SER A 351 4.01 -2.57 26.72
CA SER A 351 2.75 -2.68 27.49
C SER A 351 1.47 -2.26 26.77
N ALA A 352 0.37 -2.91 27.18
CA ALA A 352 -1.00 -2.48 27.01
C ALA A 352 -1.43 -1.46 28.09
N THR A 353 -1.89 -0.28 27.68
CA THR A 353 -2.56 0.70 28.54
C THR A 353 -3.98 0.25 28.83
N GLY A 354 -4.34 0.06 30.11
CA GLY A 354 -5.72 -0.22 30.50
C GLY A 354 -6.56 1.05 30.38
N ILE A 355 -7.68 1.00 29.66
CA ILE A 355 -8.64 2.10 29.57
C ILE A 355 -9.86 1.72 30.40
N GLU A 356 -10.12 2.49 31.46
CA GLU A 356 -11.35 2.40 32.24
C GLU A 356 -12.47 3.07 31.43
N ILE A 357 -13.37 2.25 30.88
CA ILE A 357 -14.57 2.73 30.19
C ILE A 357 -15.61 3.09 31.26
N SER A 358 -16.09 4.32 31.19
CA SER A 358 -17.05 4.90 32.13
C SER A 358 -18.47 4.34 32.00
N ASP A 359 -19.25 4.52 33.07
CA ASP A 359 -20.72 4.48 33.06
C ASP A 359 -21.26 5.90 33.37
N PRO A 360 -22.05 6.55 32.50
CA PRO A 360 -22.50 6.07 31.19
C PRO A 360 -21.35 5.87 30.20
N LYS A 361 -21.53 4.88 29.32
CA LYS A 361 -20.54 4.52 28.30
C LYS A 361 -20.36 5.64 27.26
N PRO A 362 -19.12 6.04 26.93
CA PRO A 362 -18.89 6.98 25.85
C PRO A 362 -19.40 6.44 24.49
N PRO A 363 -19.87 7.31 23.57
CA PRO A 363 -20.26 6.90 22.24
C PRO A 363 -19.16 6.11 21.52
N GLU A 364 -19.51 5.04 20.80
CA GLU A 364 -18.54 4.11 20.17
C GLU A 364 -17.52 4.82 19.27
N LYS A 365 -17.94 5.85 18.53
CA LYS A 365 -17.05 6.67 17.69
C LYS A 365 -15.91 7.29 18.50
N LYS A 366 -16.17 7.71 19.74
CA LYS A 366 -15.15 8.31 20.62
C LYS A 366 -14.24 7.24 21.24
N ILE A 367 -14.78 6.08 21.57
CA ILE A 367 -13.98 4.94 22.06
C ILE A 367 -12.95 4.50 21.01
N LYS A 368 -13.33 4.46 19.72
CA LYS A 368 -12.40 4.13 18.63
C LYS A 368 -11.19 5.07 18.57
N VAL A 369 -11.40 6.37 18.76
CA VAL A 369 -10.34 7.40 18.79
C VAL A 369 -9.36 7.16 19.94
N VAL A 370 -9.83 6.70 21.10
CA VAL A 370 -8.92 6.36 22.21
C VAL A 370 -8.13 5.10 21.87
N SER A 371 -8.77 4.08 21.30
CA SER A 371 -8.09 2.81 20.98
C SER A 371 -7.02 2.93 19.87
N SER A 372 -7.17 3.85 18.91
CA SER A 372 -6.18 4.07 17.84
C SER A 372 -4.90 4.76 18.36
N ASN A 373 -5.04 5.71 19.30
CA ASN A 373 -3.96 6.48 19.91
C ASN A 373 -3.05 5.66 20.86
N TYR A 374 -3.46 4.47 21.29
CA TYR A 374 -2.66 3.56 22.11
C TYR A 374 -2.23 2.29 21.36
N SER A 375 -2.35 2.27 20.02
CA SER A 375 -1.68 1.26 19.20
C SER A 375 -0.16 1.50 19.20
N PRO A 376 0.67 0.49 18.89
CA PRO A 376 2.13 0.55 19.10
C PRO A 376 2.89 1.71 18.39
N ALA A 377 2.27 2.44 17.47
CA ALA A 377 2.90 3.41 16.58
C ALA A 377 2.92 4.89 17.05
N SER A 378 2.13 5.30 18.04
CA SER A 378 1.92 6.71 18.44
C SER A 378 2.72 7.09 19.71
N ARG A 379 4.03 6.79 19.73
CA ARG A 379 4.88 6.93 20.93
C ARG A 379 5.62 8.27 20.98
N ARG A 380 5.44 8.99 22.11
CA ARG A 380 6.26 10.08 22.68
C ARG A 380 5.82 11.52 22.38
N SER A 381 4.77 11.98 23.05
CA SER A 381 4.61 13.36 23.58
C SER A 381 3.19 13.53 24.15
N GLN A 382 3.00 14.48 25.06
CA GLN A 382 1.66 14.94 25.44
C GLN A 382 1.02 15.53 24.18
N THR A 383 0.10 14.79 23.61
CA THR A 383 -0.37 14.97 22.24
C THR A 383 -1.88 15.08 22.28
N PHE A 384 -2.40 16.19 21.78
CA PHE A 384 -3.82 16.47 21.70
C PHE A 384 -4.22 16.32 20.23
N PRO A 385 -4.82 15.19 19.82
CA PRO A 385 -5.20 14.98 18.44
C PRO A 385 -6.45 15.79 18.06
N ARG A 386 -6.38 16.45 16.90
CA ARG A 386 -7.51 17.01 16.18
C ARG A 386 -7.99 16.00 15.13
N LEU A 387 -9.30 15.73 15.08
CA LEU A 387 -9.95 14.75 14.19
C LEU A 387 -10.30 15.37 12.83
#